data_AF-A0A2V6J9U7-F1
#
_entry.id   AF-A0A2V6J9U7-F1
#
_cell.length_a   1.000
_cell.length_b   1.000
_cell.length_c   1.000
_cell.angle_alpha   90.00
_cell.angle_beta   90.00
_cell.angle_gamma   90.00
#
_symmetry.space_group_name_H-M   'P 1'
#
loop_
_entity.id
_entity.type
_entity.pdbx_description
1 polymer ?
#
loop_
_entity_poly.entity_id
_entity_poly.type
_entity_poly.pdbx_seq_one_letter_code
_entity_poly.pdbx_strand_id
1 'polypeptide(L)'
;MVWALCFLLQPARTRAKSTGIATNLSRIHVRHAFKSGHAKNKRFLHHHGAAASFFRKICHRNALRLSIAMQGRDWGIFVAVGALFLAGCRTVSPPQQQLKNTSRSFNTVVVDAGHGGRDSGAYRRYGPPEKAVTLDVATRLSRKLRESQFNVVMTRTDDVFIPLDTRVDIENSTPNSVFVSIHFNDSRRRGVKGFETYYRSPYAAELAQNIQNRLCSIKGAVNRGVHTADYRVVRKAVYPAVLVECGYLSNRSEGHEARNGEYRELLADKIAQAITEQRHGSGAYRAAETATVANQEPQPQPQAPPARRQPKPLLPPPGEGPGLAPPTLIGHAH
;
A
#
# COMPACT_ATOMS: atom_id res chain seq x y z
N MET A 1 3.45 37.39 -32.94
CA MET A 1 3.85 38.60 -32.17
C MET A 1 4.44 38.11 -30.86
N VAL A 2 5.62 38.45 -30.34
CA VAL A 2 6.82 39.20 -30.77
C VAL A 2 7.95 38.59 -29.89
N TRP A 3 9.16 38.25 -30.34
CA TRP A 3 9.85 38.44 -31.64
C TRP A 3 10.85 37.28 -31.88
N ALA A 4 11.49 37.27 -33.05
CA ALA A 4 12.81 36.68 -33.27
C ALA A 4 13.70 37.74 -33.92
N LEU A 5 14.92 37.96 -33.42
CA LEU A 5 16.10 38.46 -34.15
C LEU A 5 17.24 38.74 -33.14
N CYS A 6 18.44 38.23 -33.43
CA CYS A 6 19.72 38.93 -33.19
C CYS A 6 20.85 38.10 -33.82
N PHE A 7 21.43 38.62 -34.90
CA PHE A 7 22.58 38.05 -35.61
C PHE A 7 23.57 39.19 -35.90
N LEU A 8 24.84 38.83 -36.15
CA LEU A 8 25.99 39.75 -36.39
C LEU A 8 26.48 40.44 -35.10
N LEU A 9 27.68 40.15 -34.61
CA LEU A 9 28.97 40.43 -35.26
C LEU A 9 30.00 39.31 -35.05
N GLN A 10 30.73 38.96 -36.12
CA GLN A 10 32.03 38.29 -36.04
C GLN A 10 33.15 39.32 -36.27
N PRO A 11 34.38 39.04 -35.82
CA PRO A 11 35.45 39.01 -36.82
C PRO A 11 36.34 37.75 -36.80
N ALA A 12 36.60 37.27 -38.01
CA ALA A 12 37.80 36.60 -38.53
C ALA A 12 38.73 35.76 -37.61
N ARG A 13 38.64 34.43 -37.82
CA ARG A 13 39.74 33.50 -38.18
C ARG A 13 41.18 33.77 -37.67
N THR A 14 41.73 32.75 -37.02
CA THR A 14 42.93 32.04 -37.54
C THR A 14 42.80 30.52 -37.34
N ARG A 15 43.55 29.74 -38.11
CA ARG A 15 43.41 28.27 -38.26
C ARG A 15 44.73 27.59 -37.92
N ALA A 16 44.73 26.64 -36.98
CA ALA A 16 45.87 25.74 -36.74
C ALA A 16 45.38 24.28 -36.66
N LYS A 17 46.11 23.37 -37.33
CA LYS A 17 45.88 21.92 -37.31
C LYS A 17 46.94 21.26 -36.42
N SER A 18 46.56 20.26 -35.62
CA SER A 18 47.42 19.14 -35.14
C SER A 18 46.56 18.28 -34.20
N THR A 19 46.03 17.14 -34.63
CA THR A 19 46.62 15.78 -34.47
C THR A 19 46.92 15.34 -33.03
N GLY A 20 46.14 14.35 -32.56
CA GLY A 20 46.60 13.23 -31.74
C GLY A 20 46.96 13.47 -30.26
N ILE A 21 46.23 12.81 -29.35
CA ILE A 21 46.66 11.57 -28.66
C ILE A 21 45.63 11.26 -27.56
N ALA A 22 45.26 9.98 -27.44
CA ALA A 22 44.46 9.49 -26.33
C ALA A 22 45.37 9.03 -25.19
N THR A 23 45.10 9.46 -23.96
CA THR A 23 45.63 8.80 -22.75
C THR A 23 44.53 8.63 -21.71
N ASN A 24 44.41 7.39 -21.25
CA ASN A 24 43.40 6.88 -20.33
C ASN A 24 44.04 6.77 -18.93
N LEU A 25 43.46 7.38 -17.89
CA LEU A 25 43.96 7.24 -16.51
C LEU A 25 42.86 7.02 -15.47
N SER A 26 42.73 5.74 -15.11
CA SER A 26 42.65 5.21 -13.74
C SER A 26 41.58 5.70 -12.75
N ARG A 27 40.61 4.79 -12.52
CA ARG A 27 40.06 4.35 -11.21
C ARG A 27 40.63 5.02 -9.95
N ILE A 28 39.74 5.49 -9.08
CA ILE A 28 39.99 5.60 -7.63
C ILE A 28 39.09 4.58 -6.91
N HIS A 29 39.70 3.70 -6.11
CA HIS A 29 39.00 2.87 -5.12
C HIS A 29 39.05 3.58 -3.76
N VAL A 30 37.97 3.50 -2.99
CA VAL A 30 38.01 3.75 -1.54
C VAL A 30 37.38 2.55 -0.83
N ARG A 31 38.12 1.95 0.10
CA ARG A 31 37.65 0.86 0.97
C ARG A 31 37.60 1.34 2.43
N HIS A 32 36.54 0.90 3.11
CA HIS A 32 36.43 0.71 4.56
C HIS A 32 36.73 1.87 5.54
N ALA A 33 35.68 2.24 6.28
CA ALA A 33 35.74 2.27 7.74
C ALA A 33 34.37 1.86 8.32
N PHE A 34 34.32 0.75 9.05
CA PHE A 34 33.14 0.32 9.82
C PHE A 34 33.47 0.57 11.30
N LYS A 35 32.68 1.39 12.01
CA LYS A 35 32.75 1.46 13.48
C LYS A 35 31.38 1.76 14.08
N SER A 36 31.09 1.04 15.16
CA SER A 36 29.81 0.97 15.86
C SER A 36 29.57 2.14 16.80
N GLY A 37 28.28 2.44 17.07
CA GLY A 37 27.89 3.41 18.10
C GLY A 37 26.39 3.40 18.38
N HIS A 38 25.98 2.77 19.48
CA HIS A 38 24.64 2.92 20.06
C HIS A 38 24.50 4.31 20.71
N ALA A 39 23.42 5.07 20.42
CA ALA A 39 22.57 5.68 21.47
C ALA A 39 21.41 6.54 20.93
N LYS A 40 20.24 6.27 21.51
CA LYS A 40 19.06 7.13 21.77
C LYS A 40 19.26 8.65 21.53
N ASN A 41 18.37 9.27 20.72
CA ASN A 41 17.32 10.15 21.28
C ASN A 41 16.27 10.64 20.26
N LYS A 42 15.02 10.76 20.72
CA LYS A 42 13.98 11.54 20.04
C LYS A 42 14.13 13.01 20.44
N ARG A 43 14.51 13.88 19.50
CA ARG A 43 14.13 15.31 19.44
C ARG A 43 14.59 15.86 18.08
N PHE A 44 13.73 15.77 17.08
CA PHE A 44 13.97 16.50 15.83
C PHE A 44 13.65 17.97 16.08
N LEU A 45 14.70 18.79 16.21
CA LEU A 45 14.55 20.24 16.24
C LEU A 45 14.09 20.75 14.87
N HIS A 46 13.30 21.82 14.88
CA HIS A 46 13.17 22.70 13.72
C HIS A 46 14.56 23.26 13.34
N HIS A 47 15.03 22.94 12.13
CA HIS A 47 16.21 23.58 11.53
C HIS A 47 15.88 24.25 10.20
N HIS A 48 14.95 25.21 10.24
CA HIS A 48 14.87 26.28 9.25
C HIS A 48 15.43 27.58 9.87
N GLY A 49 16.76 27.72 9.88
CA GLY A 49 17.42 28.88 10.51
C GLY A 49 18.85 29.20 10.08
N ALA A 50 19.58 28.28 9.43
CA ALA A 50 20.99 28.51 9.07
C ALA A 50 21.17 29.28 7.74
N ALA A 51 20.46 28.88 6.68
CA ALA A 51 20.63 29.48 5.33
C ALA A 51 20.20 30.96 5.27
N ALA A 52 19.10 31.31 5.95
CA ALA A 52 18.57 32.67 5.96
C ALA A 52 19.46 33.67 6.71
N SER A 53 20.26 33.21 7.68
CA SER A 53 21.20 34.06 8.43
C SER A 53 22.49 34.34 7.62
N PHE A 54 22.99 33.33 6.89
CA PHE A 54 24.20 33.45 6.09
C PHE A 54 24.05 34.43 4.92
N PHE A 55 22.95 34.33 4.17
CA PHE A 55 22.63 35.30 3.10
C PHE A 55 22.45 36.72 3.64
N ARG A 56 21.77 36.89 4.79
CA ARG A 56 21.55 38.21 5.39
C ARG A 56 22.86 38.90 5.81
N LYS A 57 23.87 38.15 6.26
CA LYS A 57 25.22 38.67 6.54
C LYS A 57 26.03 39.04 5.30
N ILE A 58 25.92 38.29 4.20
CA ILE A 58 26.62 38.61 2.94
C ILE A 58 26.03 39.86 2.29
N CYS A 59 24.69 39.98 2.22
CA CYS A 59 24.05 41.16 1.63
C CYS A 59 24.36 42.45 2.40
N HIS A 60 24.33 42.44 3.74
CA HIS A 60 24.67 43.65 4.52
C HIS A 60 26.14 44.07 4.38
N ARG A 61 27.09 43.12 4.36
CA ARG A 61 28.52 43.46 4.34
C ARG A 61 28.99 44.02 3.00
N ASN A 62 28.35 43.63 1.88
CA ASN A 62 28.67 44.17 0.56
C ASN A 62 27.91 45.47 0.26
N ALA A 63 26.68 45.65 0.76
CA ALA A 63 25.93 46.90 0.60
C ALA A 63 26.68 48.11 1.21
N LEU A 64 27.28 47.95 2.40
CA LEU A 64 28.03 49.01 3.08
C LEU A 64 29.33 49.43 2.38
N ARG A 65 29.95 48.56 1.55
CA ARG A 65 31.15 48.92 0.79
C ARG A 65 30.86 49.56 -0.57
N LEU A 66 29.66 49.38 -1.13
CA LEU A 66 29.31 49.96 -2.43
C LEU A 66 28.89 51.45 -2.33
N SER A 67 28.48 51.92 -1.15
CA SER A 67 28.01 53.30 -0.94
C SER A 67 29.10 54.39 -0.89
N ILE A 68 30.39 54.04 -0.92
CA ILE A 68 31.49 55.01 -0.68
C ILE A 68 32.16 55.49 -1.99
N ALA A 69 31.76 54.98 -3.17
CA ALA A 69 32.51 55.19 -4.41
C ALA A 69 31.69 55.48 -5.69
N MET A 70 30.51 56.11 -5.61
CA MET A 70 29.81 56.63 -6.81
C MET A 70 29.09 57.97 -6.56
N GLN A 71 29.29 58.93 -7.47
CA GLN A 71 28.70 60.28 -7.38
C GLN A 71 27.26 60.35 -7.94
N GLY A 72 26.29 60.55 -7.05
CA GLY A 72 25.17 61.48 -7.24
C GLY A 72 24.04 61.19 -8.25
N ARG A 73 24.30 60.65 -9.46
CA ARG A 73 23.29 60.62 -10.56
C ARG A 73 22.81 59.25 -11.04
N ASP A 74 23.53 58.17 -10.75
CA ASP A 74 23.18 56.84 -11.31
C ASP A 74 22.36 55.93 -10.38
N TRP A 75 22.17 56.33 -9.12
CA TRP A 75 21.42 55.54 -8.12
C TRP A 75 19.95 55.29 -8.52
N GLY A 76 19.29 56.25 -9.18
CA GLY A 76 17.90 56.09 -9.61
C GLY A 76 17.70 54.94 -10.61
N ILE A 77 18.68 54.71 -11.49
CA ILE A 77 18.60 53.67 -12.52
C ILE A 77 18.86 52.29 -11.92
N PHE A 78 19.88 52.15 -11.07
CA PHE A 78 20.19 50.86 -10.43
C PHE A 78 19.11 50.38 -9.45
N VAL A 79 18.47 51.29 -8.70
CA VAL A 79 17.34 50.94 -7.83
C VAL A 79 16.13 50.51 -8.66
N ALA A 80 15.82 51.19 -9.76
CA ALA A 80 14.73 50.81 -10.66
C ALA A 80 14.95 49.43 -11.32
N VAL A 81 16.16 49.16 -11.84
CA VAL A 81 16.49 47.86 -12.47
C VAL A 81 16.53 46.73 -11.44
N GLY A 82 17.02 46.98 -10.22
CA GLY A 82 16.99 46.02 -9.12
C GLY A 82 15.57 45.67 -8.66
N ALA A 83 14.67 46.67 -8.61
CA ALA A 83 13.26 46.45 -8.28
C ALA A 83 12.53 45.64 -9.37
N LEU A 84 12.82 45.90 -10.65
CA LEU A 84 12.30 45.14 -11.79
C LEU A 84 12.74 43.66 -11.77
N PHE A 85 13.97 43.36 -11.37
CA PHE A 85 14.44 41.98 -11.23
C PHE A 85 13.76 41.22 -10.08
N LEU A 86 13.45 41.89 -8.95
CA LEU A 86 12.75 41.27 -7.82
C LEU A 86 11.26 41.04 -8.09
N ALA A 87 10.63 41.83 -8.97
CA ALA A 87 9.24 41.63 -9.40
C ALA A 87 9.05 40.44 -10.36
N GLY A 88 10.13 39.96 -11.01
CA GLY A 88 10.09 38.85 -11.97
C GLY A 88 10.07 37.45 -11.33
N CYS A 89 10.51 37.32 -10.08
CA CYS A 89 10.56 36.05 -9.36
C CYS A 89 9.19 35.63 -8.81
N ARG A 90 8.21 35.39 -9.70
CA ARG A 90 7.07 34.55 -9.38
C ARG A 90 7.61 33.16 -9.03
N THR A 91 7.56 32.79 -7.75
CA THR A 91 7.79 31.41 -7.35
C THR A 91 6.76 30.54 -8.07
N VAL A 92 7.21 29.80 -9.08
CA VAL A 92 6.40 28.76 -9.72
C VAL A 92 6.25 27.65 -8.69
N SER A 93 5.27 27.80 -7.81
CA SER A 93 4.81 26.74 -6.93
C SER A 93 4.53 25.52 -7.82
N PRO A 94 5.07 24.33 -7.50
CA PRO A 94 4.72 23.13 -8.24
C PRO A 94 3.18 23.01 -8.24
N PRO A 95 2.55 22.70 -9.38
CA PRO A 95 1.09 22.68 -9.48
C PRO A 95 0.53 21.74 -8.41
N GLN A 96 -0.18 22.31 -7.42
CA GLN A 96 -0.88 21.50 -6.44
C GLN A 96 -1.94 20.70 -7.20
N GLN A 97 -1.88 19.38 -7.07
CA GLN A 97 -2.83 18.47 -7.70
C GLN A 97 -4.24 18.85 -7.21
N GLN A 98 -5.07 19.35 -8.12
CA GLN A 98 -6.39 19.86 -7.78
C GLN A 98 -7.27 18.72 -7.28
N LEU A 99 -7.60 18.75 -5.98
CA LEU A 99 -8.47 17.76 -5.36
C LEU A 99 -9.85 17.76 -6.04
N LYS A 100 -10.36 16.56 -6.34
CA LYS A 100 -11.68 16.33 -6.94
C LYS A 100 -12.65 15.84 -5.88
N ASN A 101 -13.76 16.55 -5.71
CA ASN A 101 -14.80 16.14 -4.78
C ASN A 101 -15.78 15.15 -5.45
N THR A 102 -15.62 13.87 -5.15
CA THR A 102 -16.54 12.80 -5.57
C THR A 102 -17.26 12.16 -4.37
N SER A 103 -17.14 12.72 -3.16
CA SER A 103 -17.46 12.05 -1.89
C SER A 103 -18.91 11.52 -1.77
N ARG A 104 -19.83 12.04 -2.58
CA ARG A 104 -21.24 11.65 -2.68
C ARG A 104 -21.69 11.25 -4.09
N SER A 105 -20.81 11.31 -5.10
CA SER A 105 -21.13 11.12 -6.53
C SER A 105 -20.36 9.99 -7.22
N PHE A 106 -19.36 9.41 -6.55
CA PHE A 106 -18.56 8.30 -7.08
C PHE A 106 -19.40 7.11 -7.56
N ASN A 107 -18.94 6.42 -8.60
CA ASN A 107 -19.50 5.13 -9.06
C ASN A 107 -18.46 4.02 -9.05
N THR A 108 -17.22 4.35 -8.72
CA THR A 108 -16.08 3.44 -8.69
C THR A 108 -15.44 3.46 -7.31
N VAL A 109 -15.02 2.30 -6.81
CA VAL A 109 -14.23 2.18 -5.59
C VAL A 109 -12.90 1.52 -5.93
N VAL A 110 -11.80 2.22 -5.63
CA VAL A 110 -10.46 1.65 -5.70
C VAL A 110 -10.15 1.02 -4.35
N VAL A 111 -10.08 -0.31 -4.30
CA VAL A 111 -9.81 -1.07 -3.07
C VAL A 111 -8.34 -1.47 -3.05
N ASP A 112 -7.59 -0.96 -2.08
CA ASP A 112 -6.18 -1.22 -1.93
C ASP A 112 -5.89 -2.25 -0.82
N ALA A 113 -5.37 -3.41 -1.22
CA ALA A 113 -4.93 -4.42 -0.27
C ALA A 113 -3.50 -4.08 0.19
N GLY A 114 -3.34 -3.55 1.40
CA GLY A 114 -2.05 -3.14 1.96
C GLY A 114 -0.97 -4.21 1.87
N HIS A 115 0.29 -3.79 1.71
CA HIS A 115 1.48 -4.67 1.59
C HIS A 115 1.39 -5.65 0.40
N GLY A 116 2.10 -6.79 0.45
CA GLY A 116 2.07 -7.85 -0.57
C GLY A 116 3.46 -8.32 -1.02
N GLY A 117 3.57 -9.58 -1.45
CA GLY A 117 4.81 -10.18 -1.93
C GLY A 117 5.93 -10.15 -0.88
N ARG A 118 7.04 -9.48 -1.21
CA ARG A 118 8.19 -9.29 -0.29
C ARG A 118 7.87 -8.43 0.94
N ASP A 119 6.81 -7.63 0.89
CA ASP A 119 6.40 -6.80 2.01
C ASP A 119 5.35 -7.53 2.84
N SER A 120 5.73 -7.88 4.07
CA SER A 120 4.82 -8.44 5.06
C SER A 120 3.86 -7.40 5.62
N GLY A 121 4.27 -6.15 5.79
CA GLY A 121 3.69 -5.27 6.80
C GLY A 121 3.99 -5.72 8.23
N ALA A 122 3.08 -5.37 9.13
CA ALA A 122 3.10 -5.45 10.59
C ALA A 122 3.77 -6.69 11.20
N TYR A 123 4.44 -6.50 12.35
CA TYR A 123 5.09 -7.58 13.10
C TYR A 123 4.05 -8.50 13.75
N ARG A 124 3.95 -9.73 13.23
CA ARG A 124 2.91 -10.69 13.58
C ARG A 124 3.29 -11.51 14.82
N ARG A 125 3.04 -10.99 16.02
CA ARG A 125 3.17 -11.80 17.26
C ARG A 125 1.98 -12.73 17.47
N TYR A 126 0.76 -12.21 17.29
CA TYR A 126 -0.48 -12.97 17.48
C TYR A 126 -1.35 -13.01 16.25
N GLY A 127 -1.24 -12.06 15.31
CA GLY A 127 -1.97 -12.07 14.04
C GLY A 127 -1.47 -13.12 13.03
N PRO A 128 -2.29 -13.46 12.03
CA PRO A 128 -1.81 -13.98 10.76
C PRO A 128 -1.04 -12.90 9.98
N PRO A 129 -0.41 -13.24 8.85
CA PRO A 129 0.18 -12.26 7.95
C PRO A 129 -0.75 -11.10 7.53
N GLU A 130 -0.44 -9.85 7.92
CA GLU A 130 -1.13 -8.63 7.45
C GLU A 130 -1.41 -8.67 5.94
N LYS A 131 -0.37 -8.75 5.09
CA LYS A 131 -0.53 -8.86 3.62
C LYS A 131 -1.55 -9.89 3.12
N ALA A 132 -1.82 -10.95 3.89
CA ALA A 132 -2.80 -11.97 3.55
C ALA A 132 -4.21 -11.60 4.04
N VAL A 133 -4.34 -11.05 5.25
CA VAL A 133 -5.64 -10.59 5.76
C VAL A 133 -6.12 -9.28 5.15
N THR A 134 -5.22 -8.39 4.75
CA THR A 134 -5.56 -7.20 3.95
C THR A 134 -6.07 -7.61 2.57
N LEU A 135 -5.48 -8.65 1.96
CA LEU A 135 -5.97 -9.20 0.69
C LEU A 135 -7.34 -9.87 0.86
N ASP A 136 -7.50 -10.75 1.85
CA ASP A 136 -8.78 -11.46 2.09
C ASP A 136 -9.92 -10.48 2.41
N VAL A 137 -9.70 -9.46 3.27
CA VAL A 137 -10.69 -8.40 3.54
C VAL A 137 -10.97 -7.56 2.28
N ALA A 138 -9.93 -7.17 1.53
CA ALA A 138 -10.08 -6.40 0.28
C ALA A 138 -10.88 -7.17 -0.80
N THR A 139 -10.67 -8.48 -0.93
CA THR A 139 -11.40 -9.35 -1.87
C THR A 139 -12.88 -9.47 -1.47
N ARG A 140 -13.17 -9.66 -0.16
CA ARG A 140 -14.56 -9.67 0.35
C ARG A 140 -15.26 -8.33 0.14
N LEU A 141 -14.55 -7.23 0.43
CA LEU A 141 -15.04 -5.87 0.21
C LEU A 141 -15.32 -5.63 -1.27
N SER A 142 -14.42 -6.06 -2.17
CA SER A 142 -14.60 -5.94 -3.61
C SER A 142 -15.85 -6.67 -4.10
N ARG A 143 -16.12 -7.88 -3.61
CA ARG A 143 -17.36 -8.62 -3.89
C ARG A 143 -18.60 -7.84 -3.41
N LYS A 144 -18.66 -7.43 -2.14
CA LYS A 144 -19.81 -6.70 -1.56
C LYS A 144 -20.11 -5.37 -2.26
N LEU A 145 -19.06 -4.67 -2.71
CA LEU A 145 -19.21 -3.42 -3.46
C LEU A 145 -19.74 -3.67 -4.89
N ARG A 146 -19.31 -4.75 -5.57
CA ARG A 146 -19.88 -5.15 -6.87
C ARG A 146 -21.34 -5.58 -6.74
N GLU A 147 -21.69 -6.34 -5.69
CA GLU A 147 -23.09 -6.66 -5.33
C GLU A 147 -23.91 -5.38 -5.16
N SER A 148 -23.31 -4.36 -4.52
CA SER A 148 -23.87 -3.01 -4.34
C SER A 148 -23.77 -2.07 -5.57
N GLN A 149 -23.57 -2.63 -6.77
CA GLN A 149 -23.55 -1.92 -8.06
C GLN A 149 -22.41 -0.89 -8.25
N PHE A 150 -21.30 -1.02 -7.52
CA PHE A 150 -20.09 -0.25 -7.78
C PHE A 150 -19.18 -0.92 -8.81
N ASN A 151 -18.53 -0.12 -9.66
CA ASN A 151 -17.30 -0.53 -10.32
C ASN A 151 -16.20 -0.70 -9.26
N VAL A 152 -15.43 -1.79 -9.31
CA VAL A 152 -14.35 -2.01 -8.33
C VAL A 152 -13.04 -2.37 -9.01
N VAL A 153 -12.05 -1.50 -8.80
CA VAL A 153 -10.64 -1.69 -9.17
C VAL A 153 -9.87 -2.11 -7.91
N MET A 154 -9.12 -3.20 -7.98
CA MET A 154 -8.22 -3.60 -6.88
C MET A 154 -6.78 -3.27 -7.25
N THR A 155 -5.98 -2.77 -6.30
CA THR A 155 -4.54 -2.51 -6.56
C THR A 155 -3.73 -3.79 -6.73
N ARG A 156 -4.19 -4.90 -6.13
CA ARG A 156 -3.72 -6.27 -6.36
C ARG A 156 -4.82 -7.28 -6.03
N THR A 157 -4.84 -8.39 -6.74
CA THR A 157 -5.71 -9.55 -6.49
C THR A 157 -4.97 -10.71 -5.81
N ASP A 158 -3.65 -10.66 -5.80
CA ASP A 158 -2.76 -11.75 -5.38
C ASP A 158 -1.66 -11.26 -4.42
N ASP A 159 -0.81 -12.16 -3.96
CA ASP A 159 0.30 -11.87 -3.04
C ASP A 159 1.53 -11.24 -3.76
N VAL A 160 1.30 -10.12 -4.43
CA VAL A 160 2.32 -9.36 -5.19
C VAL A 160 2.66 -8.04 -4.50
N PHE A 161 3.93 -7.60 -4.62
CA PHE A 161 4.37 -6.32 -4.07
C PHE A 161 4.06 -5.18 -5.05
N ILE A 162 3.11 -4.31 -4.68
CA ILE A 162 2.82 -3.08 -5.42
C ILE A 162 3.47 -1.88 -4.70
N PRO A 163 4.36 -1.11 -5.36
CA PRO A 163 4.95 0.11 -4.80
C PRO A 163 3.89 1.17 -4.43
N LEU A 164 4.19 2.02 -3.44
CA LEU A 164 3.23 3.02 -2.96
C LEU A 164 2.86 4.06 -4.02
N ASP A 165 3.78 4.48 -4.89
CA ASP A 165 3.44 5.38 -5.99
C ASP A 165 2.58 4.67 -7.05
N THR A 166 2.80 3.39 -7.34
CA THR A 166 1.95 2.63 -8.27
C THR A 166 0.50 2.53 -7.76
N ARG A 167 0.27 2.43 -6.44
CA ARG A 167 -1.08 2.49 -5.84
C ARG A 167 -1.73 3.86 -6.06
N VAL A 168 -0.94 4.92 -5.90
CA VAL A 168 -1.33 6.33 -6.18
C VAL A 168 -1.60 6.57 -7.66
N ASP A 169 -0.86 5.91 -8.55
CA ASP A 169 -1.10 6.04 -10.00
C ASP A 169 -2.43 5.37 -10.37
N ILE A 170 -2.72 4.19 -9.83
CA ILE A 170 -4.00 3.47 -10.00
C ILE A 170 -5.19 4.29 -9.48
N GLU A 171 -5.09 4.87 -8.27
CA GLU A 171 -6.20 5.67 -7.71
C GLU A 171 -6.45 6.94 -8.55
N ASN A 172 -5.39 7.62 -8.97
CA ASN A 172 -5.48 8.88 -9.70
C ASN A 172 -5.86 8.71 -11.17
N SER A 173 -5.54 7.55 -11.79
CA SER A 173 -6.01 7.20 -13.13
C SER A 173 -7.47 6.74 -13.16
N THR A 174 -8.08 6.42 -12.01
CA THR A 174 -9.45 5.90 -11.93
C THR A 174 -10.46 7.04 -11.71
N PRO A 175 -11.23 7.47 -12.74
CA PRO A 175 -12.14 8.60 -12.62
C PRO A 175 -13.39 8.28 -11.78
N ASN A 176 -14.02 9.33 -11.27
CA ASN A 176 -15.25 9.29 -10.47
C ASN A 176 -15.21 8.25 -9.32
N SER A 177 -14.08 8.20 -8.62
CA SER A 177 -13.77 7.16 -7.64
C SER A 177 -13.74 7.67 -6.20
N VAL A 178 -13.74 6.74 -5.25
CA VAL A 178 -13.13 6.90 -3.93
C VAL A 178 -12.10 5.77 -3.72
N PHE A 179 -11.08 6.02 -2.90
CA PHE A 179 -10.03 5.05 -2.59
C PHE A 179 -10.11 4.59 -1.14
N VAL A 180 -9.98 3.28 -0.91
CA VAL A 180 -10.06 2.64 0.40
C VAL A 180 -8.91 1.63 0.54
N SER A 181 -7.90 1.96 1.33
CA SER A 181 -6.79 1.07 1.66
C SER A 181 -7.05 0.30 2.95
N ILE A 182 -6.82 -1.00 2.93
CA ILE A 182 -7.07 -1.94 4.03
C ILE A 182 -5.74 -2.37 4.64
N HIS A 183 -5.60 -2.15 5.95
CA HIS A 183 -4.42 -2.41 6.76
C HIS A 183 -4.78 -3.03 8.12
N PHE A 184 -3.78 -3.56 8.84
CA PHE A 184 -3.91 -3.90 10.26
C PHE A 184 -2.65 -3.50 11.04
N ASN A 185 -2.86 -2.87 12.19
CA ASN A 185 -1.82 -2.14 12.91
C ASN A 185 -0.92 -3.05 13.78
N ASP A 186 0.26 -2.55 14.18
CA ASP A 186 1.16 -3.18 15.16
C ASP A 186 1.66 -2.16 16.19
N SER A 187 1.63 -2.56 17.46
CA SER A 187 2.20 -1.77 18.55
C SER A 187 3.02 -2.66 19.48
N ARG A 188 4.22 -2.18 19.85
CA ARG A 188 5.04 -2.80 20.90
C ARG A 188 4.27 -2.94 22.22
N ARG A 189 3.31 -2.07 22.49
CA ARG A 189 2.36 -2.18 23.61
C ARG A 189 1.23 -3.15 23.23
N ARG A 190 1.43 -4.44 23.49
CA ARG A 190 0.54 -5.55 23.07
C ARG A 190 -0.89 -5.53 23.66
N GLY A 191 -1.21 -4.57 24.52
CA GLY A 191 -2.57 -4.31 25.02
C GLY A 191 -3.35 -3.27 24.22
N VAL A 192 -2.72 -2.56 23.27
CA VAL A 192 -3.43 -1.66 22.36
C VAL A 192 -4.31 -2.49 21.44
N LYS A 193 -5.57 -2.07 21.29
CA LYS A 193 -6.58 -2.62 20.37
C LYS A 193 -7.54 -1.53 19.90
N GLY A 194 -8.23 -1.78 18.80
CA GLY A 194 -9.28 -0.95 18.24
C GLY A 194 -9.01 -0.45 16.82
N PHE A 195 -10.06 0.06 16.18
CA PHE A 195 -10.02 0.55 14.80
C PHE A 195 -9.56 2.01 14.73
N GLU A 196 -8.76 2.34 13.71
CA GLU A 196 -8.36 3.70 13.35
C GLU A 196 -8.65 3.91 11.86
N THR A 197 -9.14 5.09 11.48
CA THR A 197 -9.32 5.44 10.06
C THR A 197 -8.59 6.74 9.76
N TYR A 198 -7.80 6.75 8.68
CA TYR A 198 -6.91 7.83 8.31
C TYR A 198 -7.31 8.44 6.97
N TYR A 199 -7.18 9.76 6.86
CA TYR A 199 -7.43 10.51 5.63
C TYR A 199 -6.47 11.71 5.49
N ARG A 200 -6.57 12.44 4.38
CA ARG A 200 -5.84 13.72 4.19
C ARG A 200 -6.66 14.81 3.52
N SER A 201 -7.38 14.48 2.45
CA SER A 201 -8.31 15.41 1.79
C SER A 201 -9.54 15.66 2.66
N PRO A 202 -10.02 16.91 2.83
CA PRO A 202 -11.25 17.18 3.57
C PRO A 202 -12.48 16.49 2.95
N TYR A 203 -12.47 16.21 1.64
CA TYR A 203 -13.53 15.47 0.96
C TYR A 203 -13.62 13.98 1.38
N ALA A 204 -12.59 13.46 2.06
CA ALA A 204 -12.58 12.09 2.58
C ALA A 204 -13.00 12.00 4.08
N ALA A 205 -13.14 13.13 4.79
CA ALA A 205 -13.39 13.14 6.22
C ALA A 205 -14.72 12.44 6.61
N GLU A 206 -15.79 12.70 5.85
CA GLU A 206 -17.10 12.09 6.07
C GLU A 206 -17.07 10.57 5.81
N LEU A 207 -16.45 10.14 4.70
CA LEU A 207 -16.27 8.72 4.38
C LEU A 207 -15.48 7.99 5.46
N ALA A 208 -14.39 8.61 5.95
CA ALA A 208 -13.56 8.07 7.03
C ALA A 208 -14.36 7.93 8.33
N GLN A 209 -15.19 8.91 8.67
CA GLN A 209 -16.07 8.86 9.85
C GLN A 209 -17.16 7.79 9.72
N ASN A 210 -17.77 7.64 8.54
CA ASN A 210 -18.80 6.63 8.31
C ASN A 210 -18.23 5.19 8.38
N ILE A 211 -17.04 4.95 7.82
CA ILE A 211 -16.33 3.67 7.96
C ILE A 211 -15.98 3.39 9.44
N GLN A 212 -15.40 4.36 10.14
CA GLN A 212 -15.06 4.23 11.56
C GLN A 212 -16.30 3.90 12.41
N ASN A 213 -17.42 4.59 12.18
CA ASN A 213 -18.67 4.37 12.89
C ASN A 213 -19.25 2.97 12.64
N ARG A 214 -19.22 2.49 11.38
CA ARG A 214 -19.72 1.14 11.05
C ARG A 214 -18.82 0.05 11.63
N LEU A 215 -17.50 0.20 11.58
CA LEU A 215 -16.57 -0.74 12.24
C LEU A 215 -16.78 -0.77 13.77
N CYS A 216 -16.93 0.40 14.40
CA CYS A 216 -17.16 0.49 15.85
C CYS A 216 -18.55 0.01 16.31
N SER A 217 -19.45 -0.36 15.39
CA SER A 217 -20.71 -1.07 15.73
C SER A 217 -20.51 -2.56 16.06
N ILE A 218 -19.33 -3.12 15.77
CA ILE A 218 -18.98 -4.50 16.14
C ILE A 218 -18.88 -4.61 17.66
N LYS A 219 -19.56 -5.61 18.26
CA LYS A 219 -19.59 -5.82 19.71
C LYS A 219 -18.18 -5.96 20.29
N GLY A 220 -17.83 -5.09 21.24
CA GLY A 220 -16.53 -5.10 21.91
C GLY A 220 -15.40 -4.36 21.18
N ALA A 221 -15.70 -3.74 20.04
CA ALA A 221 -14.79 -2.84 19.32
C ALA A 221 -14.36 -1.66 20.19
N VAL A 222 -13.11 -1.22 20.00
CA VAL A 222 -12.60 0.01 20.60
C VAL A 222 -12.46 1.06 19.51
N ASN A 223 -13.15 2.18 19.68
CA ASN A 223 -13.01 3.33 18.80
C ASN A 223 -11.74 4.10 19.16
N ARG A 224 -10.75 4.15 18.25
CA ARG A 224 -9.52 4.94 18.43
C ARG A 224 -9.52 6.22 17.60
N GLY A 225 -10.62 6.53 16.94
CA GLY A 225 -10.87 7.79 16.24
C GLY A 225 -10.48 7.81 14.77
N VAL A 226 -10.82 8.94 14.14
CA VAL A 226 -10.48 9.26 12.76
C VAL A 226 -9.41 10.34 12.75
N HIS A 227 -8.35 10.16 11.98
CA HIS A 227 -7.14 10.98 12.05
C HIS A 227 -6.73 11.51 10.67
N THR A 228 -6.07 12.66 10.64
CA THR A 228 -5.33 13.08 9.45
C THR A 228 -3.90 12.51 9.48
N ALA A 229 -3.40 12.03 8.34
CA ALA A 229 -2.03 11.52 8.23
C ALA A 229 -1.40 11.80 6.86
N ASP A 230 -0.07 11.85 6.81
CA ASP A 230 0.70 12.07 5.59
C ASP A 230 1.13 10.76 4.88
N TYR A 231 0.39 9.66 5.10
CA TYR A 231 0.63 8.37 4.42
C TYR A 231 0.55 8.54 2.90
N ARG A 232 1.44 7.85 2.17
CA ARG A 232 1.72 8.13 0.74
C ARG A 232 0.47 8.07 -0.14
N VAL A 233 -0.39 7.07 0.09
CA VAL A 233 -1.65 6.87 -0.66
C VAL A 233 -2.62 8.02 -0.41
N VAL A 234 -3.14 8.19 0.82
CA VAL A 234 -4.12 9.26 1.11
C VAL A 234 -3.60 10.68 0.84
N ARG A 235 -2.28 10.92 0.90
CA ARG A 235 -1.67 12.25 0.69
C ARG A 235 -1.47 12.63 -0.77
N LYS A 236 -1.33 11.68 -1.69
CA LYS A 236 -1.20 11.95 -3.13
C LYS A 236 -2.49 11.69 -3.92
N ALA A 237 -3.54 11.21 -3.26
CA ALA A 237 -4.84 11.03 -3.86
C ALA A 237 -5.46 12.36 -4.33
N VAL A 238 -5.91 12.39 -5.57
CA VAL A 238 -6.71 13.46 -6.17
C VAL A 238 -8.19 13.30 -5.80
N TYR A 239 -8.66 12.06 -5.70
CA TYR A 239 -10.00 11.70 -5.25
C TYR A 239 -10.04 11.48 -3.72
N PRO A 240 -11.21 11.39 -3.07
CA PRO A 240 -11.31 11.10 -1.65
C PRO A 240 -10.71 9.72 -1.34
N ALA A 241 -9.70 9.71 -0.46
CA ALA A 241 -8.94 8.52 -0.10
C ALA A 241 -8.86 8.33 1.42
N VAL A 242 -9.07 7.09 1.85
CA VAL A 242 -8.98 6.66 3.26
C VAL A 242 -8.07 5.44 3.40
N LEU A 243 -7.44 5.30 4.56
CA LEU A 243 -6.72 4.10 5.00
C LEU A 243 -7.34 3.62 6.30
N VAL A 244 -7.70 2.34 6.35
CA VAL A 244 -8.46 1.71 7.44
C VAL A 244 -7.57 0.70 8.16
N GLU A 245 -7.32 0.93 9.44
CA GLU A 245 -6.63 -0.02 10.33
C GLU A 245 -7.67 -0.91 11.00
N CYS A 246 -7.81 -2.14 10.51
CA CYS A 246 -8.81 -3.12 10.94
C CYS A 246 -8.49 -3.81 12.29
N GLY A 247 -7.86 -3.09 13.22
CA GLY A 247 -7.40 -3.60 14.51
C GLY A 247 -5.90 -3.94 14.52
N TYR A 248 -5.39 -4.41 15.66
CA TYR A 248 -3.97 -4.59 15.92
C TYR A 248 -3.57 -6.07 15.91
N LEU A 249 -2.79 -6.53 14.92
CA LEU A 249 -2.23 -7.92 14.86
C LEU A 249 -1.25 -8.23 16.01
N SER A 250 -0.82 -7.18 16.70
CA SER A 250 -0.01 -7.22 17.91
C SER A 250 -0.79 -7.47 19.19
N ASN A 251 -2.12 -7.27 19.17
CA ASN A 251 -3.01 -7.59 20.27
C ASN A 251 -3.31 -9.09 20.27
N ARG A 252 -3.51 -9.68 21.46
CA ARG A 252 -3.89 -11.09 21.54
C ARG A 252 -5.28 -11.33 20.97
N SER A 253 -6.29 -10.52 21.30
CA SER A 253 -7.68 -10.74 20.85
C SER A 253 -7.79 -10.52 19.35
N GLU A 254 -7.50 -9.29 18.89
CA GLU A 254 -7.65 -8.92 17.47
C GLU A 254 -6.74 -9.74 16.54
N GLY A 255 -5.56 -10.18 17.02
CA GLY A 255 -4.70 -11.10 16.27
C GLY A 255 -5.29 -12.51 16.10
N HIS A 256 -6.12 -12.99 17.03
CA HIS A 256 -6.87 -14.24 16.85
C HIS A 256 -8.13 -14.02 16.01
N GLU A 257 -8.87 -12.94 16.26
CA GLU A 257 -10.04 -12.54 15.45
C GLU A 257 -9.68 -12.39 13.97
N ALA A 258 -8.54 -11.77 13.65
CA ALA A 258 -8.03 -11.65 12.28
C ALA A 258 -7.76 -13.00 11.57
N ARG A 259 -7.65 -14.13 12.29
CA ARG A 259 -7.61 -15.47 11.66
C ARG A 259 -9.00 -15.99 11.28
N ASN A 260 -10.06 -15.57 11.96
CA ASN A 260 -11.42 -16.01 11.63
C ASN A 260 -11.86 -15.37 10.30
N GLY A 261 -12.31 -16.20 9.35
CA GLY A 261 -12.86 -15.75 8.06
C GLY A 261 -14.17 -14.97 8.23
N GLU A 262 -15.00 -15.31 9.21
CA GLU A 262 -16.25 -14.60 9.52
C GLU A 262 -15.98 -13.19 10.06
N TYR A 263 -14.94 -13.01 10.86
CA TYR A 263 -14.52 -11.69 11.32
C TYR A 263 -14.05 -10.81 10.15
N ARG A 264 -13.30 -11.38 9.21
CA ARG A 264 -12.88 -10.67 7.98
C ARG A 264 -14.05 -10.37 7.04
N GLU A 265 -15.05 -11.25 6.99
CA GLU A 265 -16.33 -10.99 6.33
C GLU A 265 -17.11 -9.84 6.99
N LEU A 266 -17.17 -9.81 8.32
CA LEU A 266 -17.81 -8.75 9.10
C LEU A 266 -17.10 -7.39 8.94
N LEU A 267 -15.76 -7.37 8.92
CA LEU A 267 -14.99 -6.16 8.63
C LEU A 267 -15.33 -5.62 7.22
N ALA A 268 -15.29 -6.49 6.21
CA ALA A 268 -15.66 -6.13 4.85
C ALA A 268 -17.12 -5.66 4.74
N ASP A 269 -18.03 -6.28 5.52
CA ASP A 269 -19.44 -5.90 5.60
C ASP A 269 -19.64 -4.47 6.12
N LYS A 270 -18.97 -4.11 7.21
CA LYS A 270 -19.07 -2.77 7.79
C LYS A 270 -18.44 -1.68 6.93
N ILE A 271 -17.36 -2.00 6.22
CA ILE A 271 -16.75 -1.07 5.27
C ILE A 271 -17.64 -0.91 4.03
N ALA A 272 -18.16 -2.00 3.46
CA ALA A 272 -19.09 -1.95 2.33
C ALA A 272 -20.40 -1.20 2.67
N GLN A 273 -20.94 -1.42 3.88
CA GLN A 273 -22.10 -0.69 4.38
C GLN A 273 -21.86 0.83 4.38
N ALA A 274 -20.75 1.28 4.98
CA ALA A 274 -20.42 2.71 5.05
C ALA A 274 -20.29 3.35 3.66
N ILE A 275 -19.60 2.69 2.72
CA ILE A 275 -19.37 3.18 1.36
C ILE A 275 -20.69 3.24 0.57
N THR A 276 -21.52 2.20 0.69
CA THR A 276 -22.81 2.11 -0.01
C THR A 276 -23.78 3.18 0.49
N GLU A 277 -23.91 3.34 1.81
CA GLU A 277 -24.79 4.35 2.41
C GLU A 277 -24.30 5.79 2.16
N GLN A 278 -22.99 6.01 2.10
CA GLN A 278 -22.41 7.30 1.70
C GLN A 278 -22.89 7.73 0.30
N ARG A 279 -22.96 6.80 -0.65
CA ARG A 279 -23.33 7.07 -2.05
C ARG A 279 -24.83 7.03 -2.34
N HIS A 280 -25.54 6.09 -1.74
CA HIS A 280 -26.93 5.75 -2.08
C HIS A 280 -27.94 6.10 -0.98
N GLY A 281 -27.47 6.57 0.18
CA GLY A 281 -28.30 6.92 1.34
C GLY A 281 -28.40 5.79 2.37
N SER A 282 -28.82 6.16 3.59
CA SER A 282 -29.01 5.24 4.71
C SER A 282 -29.94 4.07 4.35
N GLY A 283 -29.56 2.84 4.70
CA GLY A 283 -30.37 1.65 4.41
C GLY A 283 -30.28 1.14 2.97
N ALA A 284 -29.49 1.77 2.09
CA ALA A 284 -29.25 1.27 0.74
C ALA A 284 -28.41 -0.01 0.71
N TYR A 285 -27.54 -0.22 1.72
CA TYR A 285 -26.75 -1.45 1.81
C TYR A 285 -27.64 -2.64 2.18
N ARG A 286 -27.65 -3.65 1.31
CA ARG A 286 -28.19 -4.98 1.60
C ARG A 286 -27.01 -5.90 1.81
N ALA A 287 -26.78 -6.31 3.06
CA ALA A 287 -25.94 -7.46 3.30
C ALA A 287 -26.55 -8.63 2.53
N ALA A 288 -25.75 -9.34 1.74
CA ALA A 288 -26.16 -10.62 1.19
C ALA A 288 -26.68 -11.48 2.35
N GLU A 289 -27.87 -12.07 2.22
CA GLU A 289 -28.39 -12.97 3.25
C GLU A 289 -27.33 -14.04 3.51
N THR A 290 -26.83 -14.09 4.75
CA THR A 290 -26.01 -15.20 5.21
C THR A 290 -26.82 -16.45 4.88
N ALA A 291 -26.29 -17.34 4.05
CA ALA A 291 -27.03 -18.51 3.62
C ALA A 291 -27.48 -19.31 4.86
N THR A 292 -28.75 -19.16 5.23
CA THR A 292 -29.39 -19.77 6.40
C THR A 292 -29.73 -21.23 6.11
N VAL A 293 -28.72 -21.96 5.61
CA VAL A 293 -28.73 -23.40 5.35
C VAL A 293 -27.61 -24.05 6.17
N ALA A 294 -27.60 -23.72 7.47
CA ALA A 294 -26.71 -24.30 8.48
C ALA A 294 -27.39 -24.33 9.87
N ASN A 295 -28.70 -24.58 9.89
CA ASN A 295 -29.46 -24.96 11.10
C ASN A 295 -30.54 -26.02 10.77
N GLN A 296 -30.26 -26.84 9.76
CA GLN A 296 -30.81 -28.18 9.68
C GLN A 296 -29.68 -29.14 10.02
N GLU A 297 -29.83 -29.81 11.16
CA GLU A 297 -29.06 -31.00 11.48
C GLU A 297 -29.28 -32.01 10.34
N PRO A 298 -28.23 -32.64 9.77
CA PRO A 298 -28.42 -33.62 8.72
C PRO A 298 -29.28 -34.76 9.27
N GLN A 299 -30.49 -34.93 8.74
CA GLN A 299 -31.25 -36.15 9.00
C GLN A 299 -30.37 -37.34 8.60
N PRO A 300 -30.18 -38.35 9.47
CA PRO A 300 -29.35 -39.49 9.14
C PRO A 300 -29.94 -40.20 7.93
N GLN A 301 -29.19 -40.18 6.82
CA GLN A 301 -29.55 -40.96 5.63
C GLN A 301 -29.70 -42.43 6.04
N PRO A 302 -30.72 -43.15 5.54
CA PRO A 302 -30.82 -44.59 5.74
C PRO A 302 -29.52 -45.25 5.28
N GLN A 303 -28.79 -45.87 6.21
CA GLN A 303 -27.57 -46.59 5.87
C GLN A 303 -27.93 -47.71 4.90
N ALA A 304 -27.24 -47.76 3.75
CA ALA A 304 -27.36 -48.89 2.84
C ALA A 304 -27.03 -50.19 3.62
N PRO A 305 -27.82 -51.26 3.46
CA PRO A 305 -27.60 -52.49 4.21
C PRO A 305 -26.19 -53.04 3.94
N PRO A 306 -25.50 -53.61 4.95
CA PRO A 306 -24.12 -54.05 4.82
C PRO A 306 -23.99 -55.08 3.71
N ALA A 307 -22.97 -54.90 2.87
CA ALA A 307 -22.70 -55.80 1.75
C ALA A 307 -22.62 -57.26 2.23
N ARG A 308 -23.48 -58.11 1.66
CA ARG A 308 -23.58 -59.53 2.01
C ARG A 308 -22.22 -60.19 1.75
N ARG A 309 -21.55 -60.67 2.82
CA ARG A 309 -20.28 -61.41 2.68
C ARG A 309 -20.50 -62.58 1.72
N GLN A 310 -19.74 -62.60 0.62
CA GLN A 310 -19.70 -63.79 -0.22
C GLN A 310 -19.01 -64.93 0.55
N PRO A 311 -19.51 -66.17 0.48
CA PRO A 311 -18.87 -67.30 1.14
C PRO A 311 -17.50 -67.57 0.51
N LYS A 312 -16.53 -67.89 1.37
CA LYS A 312 -15.17 -68.30 0.99
C LYS A 312 -15.27 -69.61 0.16
N PRO A 313 -14.54 -69.76 -0.97
CA PRO A 313 -14.57 -71.00 -1.74
C PRO A 313 -14.17 -72.21 -0.88
N LEU A 314 -14.93 -73.30 -0.96
CA LEU A 314 -14.52 -74.58 -0.39
C LEU A 314 -13.33 -75.12 -1.19
N LEU A 315 -12.31 -75.59 -0.47
CA LEU A 315 -11.30 -76.48 -1.04
C LEU A 315 -11.93 -77.86 -1.29
N PRO A 316 -11.64 -78.52 -2.42
CA PRO A 316 -12.08 -79.90 -2.65
C PRO A 316 -11.37 -80.87 -1.69
N PRO A 317 -12.03 -81.99 -1.32
CA PRO A 317 -11.41 -83.02 -0.48
C PRO A 317 -10.26 -83.74 -1.22
N PRO A 318 -9.27 -84.30 -0.49
CA PRO A 318 -8.13 -84.96 -1.09
C PRO A 318 -8.54 -86.26 -1.79
N GLY A 319 -8.36 -86.29 -3.12
CA GLY A 319 -8.49 -87.50 -3.93
C GLY A 319 -7.25 -88.40 -3.82
N GLU A 320 -7.45 -89.70 -4.05
CA GLU A 320 -6.46 -90.75 -3.88
C GLU A 320 -5.25 -90.60 -4.83
N GLY A 321 -4.06 -90.87 -4.31
CA GLY A 321 -2.81 -90.71 -5.06
C GLY A 321 -2.50 -91.89 -5.99
N PRO A 322 -1.94 -91.66 -7.20
CA PRO A 322 -1.44 -92.71 -8.06
C PRO A 322 -0.12 -93.29 -7.52
N GLY A 323 0.04 -94.60 -7.68
CA GLY A 323 1.07 -95.41 -7.04
C GLY A 323 2.53 -95.11 -7.37
N LEU A 324 3.36 -95.55 -6.41
CA LEU A 324 4.75 -95.98 -6.49
C LEU A 324 5.42 -95.96 -7.88
N ALA A 325 6.48 -95.15 -8.00
CA ALA A 325 7.61 -95.43 -8.88
C ALA A 325 8.85 -95.72 -8.00
N PRO A 326 9.64 -96.78 -8.27
CA PRO A 326 10.78 -97.17 -7.45
C PRO A 326 11.99 -96.23 -7.63
N PRO A 327 12.95 -96.22 -6.68
CA PRO A 327 14.12 -95.34 -6.76
C PRO A 327 15.14 -95.86 -7.77
N THR A 328 15.64 -94.98 -8.64
CA THR A 328 16.86 -95.24 -9.41
C THR A 328 18.04 -94.53 -8.75
N LEU A 329 19.15 -95.26 -8.64
CA LEU A 329 20.29 -94.98 -7.78
C LEU A 329 21.45 -94.33 -8.56
N ILE A 330 22.38 -93.74 -7.79
CA ILE A 330 23.79 -93.47 -8.12
C ILE A 330 24.07 -92.27 -9.04
N GLY A 331 25.16 -91.56 -8.73
CA GLY A 331 25.82 -90.61 -9.61
C GLY A 331 27.32 -90.93 -9.75
N HIS A 332 28.03 -90.00 -10.37
CA HIS A 332 29.48 -89.97 -10.60
C HIS A 332 30.07 -90.81 -11.75
N ALA A 333 31.13 -90.21 -12.28
CA ALA A 333 31.91 -90.53 -13.45
C ALA A 333 32.87 -91.72 -13.29
N HIS A 334 33.44 -92.10 -14.43
CA HIS A 334 34.58 -92.99 -14.70
C HIS A 334 34.31 -94.51 -14.68
#